data_AF-A0A373CSX6-F1
#
_entry.id   AF-A0A373CSX6-F1
#
_cell.length_a   1.000
_cell.length_b   1.000
_cell.length_c   1.000
_cell.angle_alpha   90.00
_cell.angle_beta   90.00
_cell.angle_gamma   90.00
#
_symmetry.space_group_name_H-M   'P 1'
#
loop_
_entity.id
_entity.type
_entity.pdbx_description
1 polymer ?
#
loop_
_entity_poly.entity_id
_entity_poly.type
_entity_poly.pdbx_seq_one_letter_code
_entity_poly.pdbx_strand_id
1 'polypeptide(L)'
;MCTNSSFKRRILHKAHTVKRNGKPVQIKEYTQLWSLDLKWQLFFYIALFTGARRGEIVSLLWSDIDFSLNTIHFSKSTAVVKGEVIHKNTKTYATRQCIVPDIVIAAAKKLMHEQQEACLRLGDYWKGSRGKQFQNNFVFIRDDGSQMHICSPRTEFKRVIQIYSTNIAKDETEMIPDDLTLHDLRHTTASILINKKLDPRAVSGVLGHANTSTTLNIYAYFFHQSSKEAASIMADALLDEPAVVNHR
;
A
#
# COMPACT_ATOMS: atom_id res chain seq x y z
N MET A 1 17.37 17.23 -14.29
CA MET A 1 16.43 16.58 -15.24
C MET A 1 16.36 15.09 -14.92
N CYS A 2 15.48 14.65 -14.02
CA CYS A 2 15.26 13.24 -13.76
C CYS A 2 14.02 12.80 -14.54
N THR A 3 14.22 12.01 -15.57
CA THR A 3 13.19 11.48 -16.45
C THR A 3 12.27 10.54 -15.65
N ASN A 4 10.98 10.89 -15.57
CA ASN A 4 9.88 10.06 -15.02
C ASN A 4 9.60 8.80 -15.89
N SER A 5 10.65 8.12 -16.37
CA SER A 5 10.54 7.05 -17.37
C SER A 5 10.33 5.65 -16.79
N SER A 6 10.36 5.45 -15.46
CA SER A 6 10.50 4.10 -14.89
C SER A 6 9.20 3.32 -14.62
N PHE A 7 8.01 3.91 -14.78
CA PHE A 7 6.73 3.24 -14.46
C PHE A 7 5.68 3.32 -15.57
N LYS A 8 6.12 3.52 -16.81
CA LYS A 8 5.24 3.41 -17.98
C LYS A 8 5.41 2.03 -18.60
N ARG A 9 4.34 1.25 -18.65
CA ARG A 9 4.32 -0.07 -19.25
C ARG A 9 3.55 -0.04 -20.57
N ARG A 10 4.11 -0.68 -21.58
CA ARG A 10 3.43 -0.92 -22.85
C ARG A 10 2.43 -2.06 -22.64
N ILE A 11 1.15 -1.80 -22.86
CA ILE A 11 0.07 -2.81 -22.77
C ILE A 11 -0.54 -3.01 -24.16
N LEU A 12 -0.85 -4.27 -24.48
CA LEU A 12 -1.50 -4.65 -25.72
C LEU A 12 -2.98 -4.88 -25.46
N HIS A 13 -3.82 -4.08 -26.11
CA HIS A 13 -5.27 -4.26 -26.07
C HIS A 13 -5.71 -5.11 -27.25
N LYS A 14 -6.20 -6.31 -26.97
CA LYS A 14 -6.80 -7.20 -27.98
C LYS A 14 -7.98 -6.50 -28.68
N ALA A 15 -8.28 -6.92 -29.91
CA ALA A 15 -9.42 -6.40 -30.65
C ALA A 15 -10.73 -6.61 -29.85
N HIS A 16 -11.56 -5.57 -29.79
CA HIS A 16 -12.81 -5.59 -29.03
C HIS A 16 -13.84 -4.64 -29.62
N THR A 17 -15.11 -4.83 -29.25
CA THR A 17 -16.23 -4.00 -29.71
C THR A 17 -16.64 -3.01 -28.62
N VAL A 18 -16.73 -1.73 -28.97
CA VAL A 18 -17.29 -0.69 -28.08
C VAL A 18 -18.55 -0.09 -28.68
N LYS A 19 -19.48 0.37 -27.84
CA LYS A 19 -20.65 1.13 -28.31
C LYS A 19 -20.30 2.61 -28.37
N ARG A 20 -20.38 3.22 -29.55
CA ARG A 20 -20.25 4.68 -29.74
C ARG A 20 -21.55 5.21 -30.34
N ASN A 21 -22.23 6.11 -29.63
CA ASN A 21 -23.56 6.62 -29.99
C ASN A 21 -24.57 5.50 -30.28
N GLY A 22 -24.55 4.45 -29.44
CA GLY A 22 -25.45 3.29 -29.57
C GLY A 22 -25.06 2.28 -30.66
N LYS A 23 -24.12 2.59 -31.56
CA LYS A 23 -23.68 1.67 -32.62
C LYS A 23 -22.43 0.89 -32.19
N PRO A 24 -22.36 -0.44 -32.46
CA PRO A 24 -21.15 -1.21 -32.21
C PRO A 24 -20.04 -0.78 -33.18
N VAL A 25 -18.89 -0.43 -32.63
CA VAL A 25 -17.68 -0.07 -33.37
C VAL A 25 -16.60 -1.10 -33.01
N GLN A 26 -16.04 -1.74 -34.04
CA GLN A 26 -14.93 -2.66 -33.87
C GLN A 26 -13.63 -1.89 -33.75
N ILE A 27 -12.92 -2.10 -32.65
CA ILE A 27 -11.60 -1.53 -32.39
C ILE A 27 -10.58 -2.62 -32.68
N LYS A 28 -9.67 -2.33 -33.62
CA LYS A 28 -8.53 -3.20 -33.91
C LYS A 28 -7.60 -3.25 -32.71
N GLU A 29 -6.77 -4.28 -32.68
CA GLU A 29 -5.69 -4.37 -31.68
C GLU A 29 -4.82 -3.11 -31.71
N TYR A 30 -4.51 -2.58 -30.52
CA TYR A 30 -3.63 -1.44 -30.38
C TYR A 30 -2.78 -1.53 -29.12
N THR A 31 -1.67 -0.82 -29.16
CA THR A 31 -0.76 -0.70 -28.03
C THR A 31 -0.96 0.64 -27.34
N GLN A 32 -1.02 0.63 -26.02
CA GLN A 32 -1.07 1.84 -25.21
C GLN A 32 0.12 1.88 -24.24
N LEU A 33 0.65 3.09 -24.02
CA LEU A 33 1.56 3.33 -22.90
C LEU A 33 0.72 3.63 -21.67
N TRP A 34 0.73 2.71 -20.71
CA TRP A 34 -0.05 2.79 -19.48
C TRP A 34 0.84 3.12 -18.29
N SER A 35 0.34 3.97 -17.41
CA SER A 35 0.92 4.24 -16.11
C SER A 35 -0.19 4.42 -15.09
N LEU A 36 0.09 3.99 -13.87
CA LEU A 36 -0.78 4.25 -12.74
C LEU A 36 -0.61 5.71 -12.29
N ASP A 37 -1.69 6.40 -11.96
CA ASP A 37 -1.60 7.77 -11.44
C ASP A 37 -0.81 7.82 -10.13
N LEU A 38 -0.09 8.91 -9.89
CA LEU A 38 0.79 9.05 -8.73
C LEU A 38 0.06 8.87 -7.39
N LYS A 39 -1.19 9.36 -7.32
CA LYS A 39 -2.09 9.13 -6.18
C LYS A 39 -2.24 7.66 -5.85
N TRP A 40 -2.43 6.81 -6.85
CA TRP A 40 -2.61 5.37 -6.65
C TRP A 40 -1.29 4.63 -6.44
N GLN A 41 -0.20 5.08 -7.08
CA GLN A 41 1.15 4.57 -6.76
C GLN A 41 1.46 4.77 -5.27
N LEU A 42 1.28 5.99 -4.76
CA LEU A 42 1.51 6.30 -3.36
C LEU A 42 0.59 5.50 -2.44
N PHE A 43 -0.70 5.36 -2.79
CA PHE A 43 -1.64 4.55 -2.02
C PHE A 43 -1.14 3.12 -1.84
N PHE A 44 -0.74 2.44 -2.92
CA PHE A 44 -0.28 1.06 -2.86
C PHE A 44 1.09 0.93 -2.21
N TYR A 45 2.00 1.90 -2.37
CA TYR A 45 3.25 1.94 -1.62
C TYR A 45 3.01 2.01 -0.12
N ILE A 46 2.16 2.93 0.34
CA ILE A 46 1.84 3.01 1.78
C ILE A 46 1.22 1.68 2.24
N ALA A 47 0.27 1.11 1.48
CA ALA A 47 -0.36 -0.16 1.84
C ALA A 47 0.65 -1.32 1.98
N LEU A 48 1.61 -1.44 1.05
CA LEU A 48 2.60 -2.52 1.02
C LEU A 48 3.77 -2.33 1.99
N PHE A 49 4.24 -1.10 2.20
CA PHE A 49 5.38 -0.84 3.09
C PHE A 49 4.98 -0.72 4.57
N THR A 50 3.71 -0.41 4.86
CA THR A 50 3.25 -0.21 6.24
C THR A 50 2.20 -1.23 6.67
N GLY A 51 1.62 -1.99 5.73
CA GLY A 51 0.48 -2.86 6.00
C GLY A 51 -0.77 -2.10 6.46
N ALA A 52 -0.85 -0.78 6.29
CA ALA A 52 -1.96 0.01 6.79
C ALA A 52 -3.31 -0.38 6.18
N ARG A 53 -4.36 -0.33 7.00
CA ARG A 53 -5.71 -0.60 6.54
C ARG A 53 -6.17 0.52 5.63
N ARG A 54 -6.98 0.20 4.63
CA ARG A 54 -7.58 1.18 3.69
C ARG A 54 -8.13 2.44 4.38
N GLY A 55 -8.90 2.26 5.45
CA GLY A 55 -9.49 3.39 6.19
C GLY A 55 -8.46 4.30 6.84
N GLU A 56 -7.34 3.75 7.32
CA GLU A 56 -6.22 4.52 7.90
C GLU A 56 -5.52 5.33 6.81
N ILE A 57 -5.23 4.70 5.67
CA ILE A 57 -4.57 5.36 4.54
C ILE A 57 -5.43 6.50 3.99
N VAL A 58 -6.73 6.26 3.76
CA VAL A 58 -7.67 7.27 3.23
C VAL A 58 -7.84 8.45 4.20
N SER A 59 -7.62 8.24 5.51
CA SER A 59 -7.72 9.30 6.51
C SER A 59 -6.45 10.13 6.72
N LEU A 60 -5.34 9.78 6.07
CA LEU A 60 -4.07 10.51 6.21
C LEU A 60 -4.21 11.96 5.74
N LEU A 61 -3.74 12.87 6.58
CA LEU A 61 -3.46 14.25 6.25
C LEU A 61 -2.00 14.40 5.85
N TRP A 62 -1.67 15.46 5.13
CA TRP A 62 -0.28 15.79 4.83
C TRP A 62 0.55 16.04 6.10
N SER A 63 -0.07 16.54 7.18
CA SER A 63 0.54 16.69 8.50
C SER A 63 0.91 15.37 9.17
N ASP A 64 0.35 14.24 8.71
CA ASP A 64 0.65 12.92 9.25
C ASP A 64 1.93 12.31 8.61
N ILE A 65 2.52 12.97 7.61
CA ILE A 65 3.75 12.54 6.93
C ILE A 65 4.90 13.45 7.33
N ASP A 66 5.89 12.88 8.03
CA ASP A 66 7.15 13.56 8.32
C ASP A 66 8.16 13.26 7.19
N PHE A 67 8.38 14.27 6.35
CA PHE A 67 9.30 14.21 5.20
C PHE A 67 10.78 14.26 5.59
N SER A 68 11.11 14.58 6.84
CA SER A 68 12.48 14.66 7.35
C SER A 68 12.92 13.35 7.98
N LEU A 69 12.02 12.72 8.74
CA LEU A 69 12.25 11.43 9.39
C LEU A 69 11.78 10.24 8.56
N ASN A 70 11.22 10.49 7.37
CA ASN A 70 10.60 9.50 6.50
C ASN A 70 9.58 8.63 7.24
N THR A 71 8.69 9.27 8.00
CA THR A 71 7.69 8.54 8.80
C THR A 71 6.26 8.91 8.45
N ILE A 72 5.36 7.95 8.63
CA ILE A 72 3.91 8.14 8.49
C ILE A 72 3.25 7.79 9.83
N HIS A 73 2.44 8.71 10.34
CA HIS A 73 1.69 8.55 11.57
C HIS A 73 0.24 8.13 11.29
N PHE A 74 -0.18 7.00 11.86
CA PHE A 74 -1.54 6.50 11.74
C PHE A 74 -2.27 6.62 13.08
N SER A 75 -3.15 7.61 13.19
CA SER A 75 -3.97 7.88 14.40
C SER A 75 -5.47 7.83 14.18
N LYS A 76 -5.90 7.79 12.92
CA LYS A 76 -7.32 7.86 12.52
C LYS A 76 -7.62 6.78 11.50
N SER A 77 -8.91 6.48 11.35
CA SER A 77 -9.41 5.63 10.30
C SER A 77 -10.77 6.11 9.84
N THR A 78 -10.91 6.30 8.54
CA THR A 78 -12.20 6.60 7.91
C THR A 78 -13.02 5.32 7.77
N ALA A 79 -14.29 5.38 8.16
CA ALA A 79 -15.29 4.33 7.97
C ALA A 79 -16.60 4.94 7.44
N VAL A 80 -17.46 4.11 6.87
CA VAL A 80 -18.83 4.50 6.51
C VAL A 80 -19.80 3.72 7.38
N VAL A 81 -20.68 4.43 8.10
CA VAL A 81 -21.72 3.84 8.94
C VAL A 81 -23.04 4.49 8.56
N LYS A 82 -24.03 3.66 8.18
CA LYS A 82 -25.35 4.13 7.73
C LYS A 82 -25.30 5.21 6.61
N GLY A 83 -24.30 5.14 5.74
CA GLY A 83 -24.12 6.07 4.62
C GLY A 83 -23.30 7.32 4.95
N GLU A 84 -22.97 7.55 6.22
CA GLU A 84 -22.17 8.70 6.64
C GLU A 84 -20.69 8.34 6.81
N VAL A 85 -19.82 9.23 6.35
CA VAL A 85 -18.38 9.12 6.54
C VAL A 85 -18.04 9.56 7.95
N ILE A 86 -17.45 8.66 8.73
CA ILE A 86 -17.00 8.93 10.09
C ILE A 86 -15.48 8.75 10.18
N HIS A 87 -14.84 9.65 10.93
CA HIS A 87 -13.43 9.53 11.30
C HIS A 87 -13.37 8.97 12.72
N LYS A 88 -13.01 7.70 12.84
CA LYS A 88 -12.76 7.10 14.15
C LYS A 88 -11.31 7.36 14.51
N ASN A 89 -11.07 7.91 15.69
CA ASN A 89 -9.74 7.81 16.29
C ASN A 89 -9.43 6.32 16.47
N THR A 90 -8.20 5.91 16.20
CA THR A 90 -7.74 4.63 16.71
C THR A 90 -7.80 4.74 18.24
N LYS A 91 -8.34 3.72 18.93
CA LYS A 91 -8.38 3.72 20.42
C LYS A 91 -6.99 4.12 20.93
N THR A 92 -6.88 4.86 22.03
CA THR A 92 -5.65 5.53 22.53
C THR A 92 -4.38 4.65 22.54
N TYR A 93 -4.53 3.33 22.49
CA TYR A 93 -3.47 2.31 22.42
C TYR A 93 -3.16 1.78 21.00
N ALA A 94 -3.70 2.38 19.93
CA ALA A 94 -3.64 1.90 18.55
C ALA A 94 -3.13 2.95 17.54
N THR A 95 -2.58 4.07 18.01
CA THR A 95 -1.77 4.98 17.19
C THR A 95 -0.43 4.32 16.90
N ARG A 96 0.08 4.44 15.67
CA ARG A 96 1.43 3.93 15.34
C ARG A 96 2.14 4.84 14.35
N GLN A 97 3.46 4.74 14.36
CA GLN A 97 4.33 5.42 13.41
C GLN A 97 5.13 4.38 12.63
N CYS A 98 5.21 4.54 11.32
CA CYS A 98 5.97 3.64 10.46
C CYS A 98 7.04 4.44 9.72
N ILE A 99 8.29 3.99 9.78
CA ILE A 99 9.35 4.46 8.90
C ILE A 99 9.11 3.83 7.52
N VAL A 100 9.21 4.63 6.46
CA VAL A 100 9.01 4.19 5.08
C VAL A 100 10.25 4.48 4.22
N PRO A 101 10.51 3.69 3.16
CA PRO A 101 11.62 3.95 2.26
C PRO A 101 11.47 5.26 1.47
N ASP A 102 12.59 5.80 0.98
CA ASP A 102 12.63 7.07 0.25
C ASP A 102 11.70 7.12 -0.97
N ILE A 103 11.47 5.98 -1.63
CA ILE A 103 10.55 5.92 -2.78
C ILE A 103 9.12 6.35 -2.41
N VAL A 104 8.67 6.05 -1.19
CA VAL A 104 7.35 6.43 -0.68
C VAL A 104 7.30 7.95 -0.45
N ILE A 105 8.34 8.49 0.18
CA ILE A 105 8.47 9.92 0.50
C ILE A 105 8.64 10.75 -0.79
N ALA A 106 9.40 10.25 -1.76
CA ALA A 106 9.55 10.89 -3.06
C ALA A 106 8.22 10.94 -3.83
N ALA A 107 7.43 9.86 -3.81
CA ALA A 107 6.08 9.85 -4.38
C ALA A 107 5.13 10.81 -3.64
N ALA A 108 5.22 10.86 -2.30
CA ALA A 108 4.44 11.79 -1.48
C ALA A 108 4.75 13.26 -1.79
N LYS A 109 6.04 13.63 -1.89
CA LYS A 109 6.46 14.99 -2.26
C LYS A 109 5.94 15.40 -3.64
N LYS A 110 6.06 14.51 -4.63
CA LYS A 110 5.53 14.75 -5.98
C LYS A 110 4.01 14.97 -5.96
N LEU A 111 3.27 14.12 -5.23
CA LEU A 111 1.81 14.24 -5.16
C LEU A 111 1.38 15.51 -4.42
N MET A 112 2.08 15.88 -3.35
CA MET A 112 1.83 17.14 -2.64
C MET A 112 1.97 18.33 -3.58
N HIS A 113 3.02 18.36 -4.41
CA HIS A 113 3.23 19.41 -5.40
C HIS A 113 2.09 19.46 -6.43
N GLU A 114 1.70 18.33 -7.02
CA GLU A 114 0.56 18.25 -7.96
C GLU A 114 -0.74 18.79 -7.34
N GLN A 115 -0.98 18.51 -6.06
CA GLN A 115 -2.16 19.01 -5.35
C GLN A 115 -2.08 20.51 -5.04
N GLN A 116 -0.91 21.04 -4.71
CA GLN A 116 -0.71 22.48 -4.51
C GLN A 116 -0.97 23.26 -5.81
N GLU A 117 -0.48 22.77 -6.94
CA GLU A 117 -0.76 23.32 -8.26
C GLU A 117 -2.25 23.24 -8.61
N ALA A 118 -2.90 22.10 -8.34
CA ALA A 118 -4.34 21.94 -8.55
C ALA A 118 -5.15 22.90 -7.67
N CYS A 119 -4.76 23.09 -6.41
CA CYS A 119 -5.40 24.02 -5.48
C CYS A 119 -5.35 25.46 -5.99
N LEU A 120 -4.20 25.91 -6.51
CA LEU A 120 -4.06 27.23 -7.12
C LEU A 120 -4.90 27.35 -8.40
N ARG A 121 -4.82 26.36 -9.28
CA ARG A 121 -5.55 26.33 -10.57
C ARG A 121 -7.07 26.35 -10.39
N LEU A 122 -7.60 25.64 -9.40
CA LEU A 122 -9.03 25.52 -9.18
C LEU A 122 -9.65 26.74 -8.50
N GLY A 123 -8.85 27.63 -7.91
CA GLY A 123 -9.37 28.82 -7.23
C GLY A 123 -10.44 28.41 -6.22
N ASP A 124 -11.59 29.09 -6.22
CA ASP A 124 -12.67 28.88 -5.25
C ASP A 124 -13.33 27.49 -5.29
N TYR A 125 -13.14 26.72 -6.38
CA TYR A 125 -13.66 25.36 -6.46
C TYR A 125 -12.94 24.37 -5.52
N TRP A 126 -11.74 24.71 -5.03
CA TRP A 126 -11.01 23.89 -4.08
C TRP A 126 -11.62 23.95 -2.67
N LYS A 127 -12.05 22.79 -2.16
CA LYS A 127 -12.73 22.63 -0.87
C LYS A 127 -11.78 22.37 0.32
N GLY A 128 -10.49 22.22 0.06
CA GLY A 128 -9.49 21.99 1.09
C GLY A 128 -8.88 23.26 1.69
N SER A 129 -8.00 23.08 2.67
CA SER A 129 -7.14 24.12 3.24
C SER A 129 -6.14 24.66 2.20
N ARG A 130 -5.67 25.90 2.41
CA ARG A 130 -4.80 26.63 1.47
C ARG A 130 -3.61 27.26 2.17
N GLY A 131 -2.60 27.67 1.39
CA GLY A 131 -1.44 28.41 1.90
C GLY A 131 -0.73 27.68 3.04
N LYS A 132 -0.46 28.39 4.15
CA LYS A 132 0.23 27.85 5.33
C LYS A 132 -0.51 26.73 6.05
N GLN A 133 -1.76 26.44 5.69
CA GLN A 133 -2.58 25.38 6.28
C GLN A 133 -2.72 24.18 5.34
N PHE A 134 -2.01 24.15 4.21
CA PHE A 134 -2.14 23.09 3.21
C PHE A 134 -1.88 21.68 3.78
N GLN A 135 -1.06 21.57 4.82
CA GLN A 135 -0.79 20.33 5.54
C GLN A 135 -2.04 19.69 6.18
N ASN A 136 -3.11 20.45 6.38
CA ASN A 136 -4.36 19.95 6.95
C ASN A 136 -5.27 19.28 5.90
N ASN A 137 -4.85 19.25 4.62
CA ASN A 137 -5.57 18.51 3.59
C ASN A 137 -5.30 17.01 3.68
N PHE A 138 -6.28 16.22 3.26
CA PHE A 138 -6.09 14.79 3.04
C PHE A 138 -5.05 14.53 1.96
N VAL A 139 -4.26 13.47 2.12
CA VAL A 139 -3.32 13.00 1.08
C VAL A 139 -4.09 12.45 -0.11
N PHE A 140 -5.18 11.72 0.14
CA PHE A 140 -6.01 11.11 -0.89
C PHE A 140 -7.32 11.87 -1.07
N ILE A 141 -7.38 12.64 -2.15
CA ILE A 141 -8.49 13.55 -2.45
C ILE A 141 -9.21 13.21 -3.76
N ARG A 142 -10.42 13.76 -3.88
CA ARG A 142 -11.14 13.98 -5.14
C ARG A 142 -10.59 15.23 -5.82
N ASP A 143 -11.04 15.46 -7.05
CA ASP A 143 -10.52 16.54 -7.89
C ASP A 143 -10.83 17.94 -7.34
N ASP A 144 -11.81 18.06 -6.44
CA ASP A 144 -12.18 19.30 -5.74
C ASP A 144 -11.43 19.53 -4.42
N GLY A 145 -10.47 18.66 -4.06
CA GLY A 145 -9.73 18.76 -2.79
C GLY A 145 -10.43 18.11 -1.59
N SER A 146 -11.66 17.61 -1.75
CA SER A 146 -12.35 16.87 -0.69
C SER A 146 -11.79 15.46 -0.51
N GLN A 147 -12.03 14.83 0.65
CA GLN A 147 -11.55 13.48 0.92
C GLN A 147 -12.03 12.47 -0.14
N MET A 148 -11.12 11.62 -0.60
CA MET A 148 -11.45 10.47 -1.43
C MET A 148 -12.47 9.58 -0.72
N HIS A 149 -13.43 9.04 -1.48
CA HIS A 149 -14.39 8.08 -0.93
C HIS A 149 -13.70 6.77 -0.53
N ILE A 150 -14.12 6.17 0.59
CA ILE A 150 -13.50 4.95 1.14
C ILE A 150 -13.53 3.75 0.18
N CYS A 151 -14.47 3.71 -0.76
CA CYS A 151 -14.57 2.63 -1.75
C CYS A 151 -13.65 2.81 -2.95
N SER A 152 -13.20 4.04 -3.24
CA SER A 152 -12.38 4.33 -4.43
C SER A 152 -11.12 3.46 -4.52
N PRO A 153 -10.36 3.22 -3.44
CA PRO A 153 -9.20 2.34 -3.52
C PRO A 153 -9.53 0.89 -3.87
N ARG A 154 -10.68 0.37 -3.42
CA ARG A 154 -11.12 -1.00 -3.78
C ARG A 154 -11.39 -1.08 -5.27
N THR A 155 -12.12 -0.10 -5.81
CA THR A 155 -12.45 -0.04 -7.23
C THR A 155 -11.20 0.05 -8.08
N GLU A 156 -10.25 0.92 -7.71
CA GLU A 156 -9.00 1.04 -8.47
C GLU A 156 -8.15 -0.22 -8.36
N PHE A 157 -8.08 -0.87 -7.19
CA PHE A 157 -7.33 -2.11 -7.03
C PHE A 157 -7.85 -3.23 -7.96
N LYS A 158 -9.18 -3.41 -8.03
CA LYS A 158 -9.79 -4.36 -8.97
C LYS A 158 -9.53 -3.98 -10.43
N ARG A 159 -9.58 -2.69 -10.76
CA ARG A 159 -9.25 -2.20 -12.10
C ARG A 159 -7.80 -2.53 -12.48
N VAL A 160 -6.84 -2.33 -11.57
CA VAL A 160 -5.43 -2.64 -11.81
C VAL A 160 -5.22 -4.14 -12.02
N ILE A 161 -5.85 -4.98 -11.20
CA ILE A 161 -5.83 -6.45 -11.38
C ILE A 161 -6.37 -6.83 -12.76
N GLN A 162 -7.53 -6.30 -13.15
CA GLN A 162 -8.13 -6.57 -14.45
C GLN A 162 -7.20 -6.14 -15.61
N ILE A 163 -6.59 -4.95 -15.52
CA ILE A 163 -5.66 -4.46 -16.54
C ILE A 163 -4.47 -5.41 -16.66
N TYR A 164 -3.93 -5.87 -15.54
CA TYR A 164 -2.83 -6.82 -15.52
C TYR A 164 -3.23 -8.18 -16.13
N SER A 165 -4.31 -8.80 -15.64
CA SER A 165 -4.77 -10.10 -16.11
C SER A 165 -5.16 -10.09 -17.60
N THR A 166 -5.70 -8.98 -18.10
CA THR A 166 -6.15 -8.88 -19.50
C THR A 166 -5.01 -8.58 -20.49
N ASN A 167 -4.06 -7.71 -20.11
CA ASN A 167 -3.11 -7.12 -21.06
C ASN A 167 -1.65 -7.47 -20.80
N ILE A 168 -1.35 -8.15 -19.68
CA ILE A 168 0.03 -8.41 -19.23
C ILE A 168 0.25 -9.89 -18.96
N ALA A 169 -0.65 -10.55 -18.21
CA ALA A 169 -0.51 -11.97 -17.90
C ALA A 169 -0.49 -12.79 -19.19
N LYS A 170 0.51 -13.68 -19.32
CA LYS A 170 0.66 -14.51 -20.52
C LYS A 170 -0.33 -15.67 -20.56
N ASP A 171 -0.62 -16.22 -19.38
CA ASP A 171 -1.49 -17.38 -19.18
C ASP A 171 -2.20 -17.28 -17.82
N GLU A 172 -3.07 -18.24 -17.53
CA GLU A 172 -3.86 -18.30 -16.29
C GLU A 172 -2.99 -18.42 -15.03
N THR A 173 -1.75 -18.92 -15.13
CA THR A 173 -0.86 -19.08 -13.97
C THR A 173 -0.22 -17.77 -13.54
N GLU A 174 -0.06 -16.83 -14.47
CA GLU A 174 0.41 -15.48 -14.17
C GLU A 174 -0.74 -14.55 -13.71
N MET A 175 -2.01 -14.96 -13.82
CA MET A 175 -3.16 -14.11 -13.44
C MET A 175 -3.25 -13.91 -11.93
N ILE A 176 -3.61 -12.69 -11.54
CA ILE A 176 -3.89 -12.38 -10.14
C ILE A 176 -5.36 -12.75 -9.86
N PRO A 177 -5.65 -13.48 -8.76
CA PRO A 177 -7.01 -13.88 -8.42
C PRO A 177 -7.99 -12.69 -8.30
N ASP A 178 -9.16 -12.85 -8.90
CA ASP A 178 -10.20 -11.81 -8.94
C ASP A 178 -10.92 -11.61 -7.61
N ASP A 179 -10.73 -12.47 -6.63
CA ASP A 179 -11.27 -12.32 -5.27
C ASP A 179 -10.34 -11.51 -4.36
N LEU A 180 -9.06 -11.34 -4.72
CA LEU A 180 -8.04 -10.62 -3.95
C LEU A 180 -8.50 -9.21 -3.50
N THR A 181 -8.36 -8.92 -2.23
CA THR A 181 -8.80 -7.68 -1.59
C THR A 181 -7.63 -6.80 -1.17
N LEU A 182 -7.93 -5.54 -0.83
CA LEU A 182 -6.92 -4.65 -0.25
C LEU A 182 -6.40 -5.13 1.12
N HIS A 183 -7.14 -6.00 1.82
CA HIS A 183 -6.64 -6.58 3.06
C HIS A 183 -5.51 -7.58 2.80
N ASP A 184 -5.49 -8.19 1.62
CA ASP A 184 -4.45 -9.15 1.24
C ASP A 184 -3.09 -8.48 1.03
N LEU A 185 -3.04 -7.20 0.65
CA LEU A 185 -1.78 -6.44 0.61
C LEU A 185 -1.13 -6.33 2.00
N ARG A 186 -1.96 -6.18 3.04
CA ARG A 186 -1.50 -6.22 4.43
C ARG A 186 -1.01 -7.61 4.79
N HIS A 187 -1.70 -8.65 4.34
CA HIS A 187 -1.24 -10.02 4.55
C HIS A 187 0.10 -10.29 3.85
N THR A 188 0.30 -9.81 2.62
CA THR A 188 1.59 -9.87 1.91
C THR A 188 2.69 -9.21 2.71
N THR A 189 2.45 -8.02 3.26
CA THR A 189 3.42 -7.30 4.09
C THR A 189 3.88 -8.15 5.27
N ALA A 190 2.92 -8.70 6.01
CA ALA A 190 3.19 -9.56 7.16
C ALA A 190 3.93 -10.85 6.77
N SER A 191 3.48 -11.52 5.71
CA SER A 191 4.10 -12.75 5.21
C SER A 191 5.55 -12.52 4.79
N ILE A 192 5.85 -11.41 4.11
CA ILE A 192 7.23 -11.06 3.74
C ILE A 192 8.09 -10.85 4.99
N LEU A 193 7.61 -10.09 5.97
CA LEU A 193 8.39 -9.80 7.18
C LEU A 193 8.64 -11.06 8.03
N ILE A 194 7.65 -11.92 8.16
CA ILE A 194 7.77 -13.19 8.89
C ILE A 194 8.71 -14.14 8.16
N ASN A 195 8.61 -14.24 6.83
CA ASN A 195 9.54 -15.04 6.02
C ASN A 195 10.99 -14.54 6.15
N LYS A 196 11.17 -13.22 6.30
CA LYS A 196 12.48 -12.61 6.61
C LYS A 196 12.88 -12.71 8.08
N LYS A 197 12.26 -13.62 8.84
CA LYS A 197 12.56 -13.96 10.24
C LYS A 197 12.43 -12.77 11.20
N LEU A 198 11.61 -11.76 10.87
CA LEU A 198 11.31 -10.69 11.82
C LEU A 198 10.40 -11.24 12.93
N ASP A 199 10.70 -10.83 14.16
CA ASP A 199 9.92 -11.24 15.32
C ASP A 199 8.42 -10.89 15.16
N PRO A 200 7.49 -11.83 15.47
CA PRO A 200 6.06 -11.62 15.23
C PRO A 200 5.46 -10.46 16.03
N ARG A 201 6.05 -10.10 17.18
CA ARG A 201 5.64 -8.93 17.96
C ARG A 201 6.06 -7.65 17.26
N ALA A 202 7.28 -7.60 16.70
CA ALA A 202 7.72 -6.49 15.86
C ALA A 202 6.83 -6.33 14.62
N VAL A 203 6.49 -7.42 13.94
CA VAL A 203 5.54 -7.43 12.81
C VAL A 203 4.17 -6.90 13.25
N SER A 204 3.66 -7.36 14.41
CA SER A 204 2.39 -6.90 14.98
C SER A 204 2.38 -5.40 15.25
N GLY A 205 3.50 -4.85 15.73
CA GLY A 205 3.70 -3.41 15.94
C GLY A 205 3.63 -2.60 14.64
N VAL A 206 4.34 -3.03 13.59
CA VAL A 206 4.31 -2.39 12.26
C VAL A 206 2.87 -2.38 11.71
N LEU A 207 2.18 -3.51 11.83
CA LEU A 207 0.81 -3.65 11.31
C LEU A 207 -0.22 -2.91 12.19
N GLY A 208 0.06 -2.66 13.47
CA GLY A 208 -0.91 -2.07 14.41
C GLY A 208 -2.05 -3.03 14.76
N HIS A 209 -1.73 -4.30 15.04
CA HIS A 209 -2.69 -5.19 15.68
C HIS A 209 -2.70 -4.90 17.18
N ALA A 210 -3.87 -4.56 17.73
CA ALA A 210 -4.04 -4.41 19.18
C ALA A 210 -3.86 -5.75 19.92
N ASN A 211 -4.01 -6.88 19.21
CA ASN A 211 -3.73 -8.20 19.74
C ASN A 211 -2.69 -8.91 18.88
N THR A 212 -1.55 -9.26 19.48
CA THR A 212 -0.46 -10.01 18.83
C THR A 212 -0.92 -11.40 18.38
N SER A 213 -1.92 -12.00 19.04
CA SER A 213 -2.49 -13.30 18.67
C SER A 213 -3.16 -13.27 17.29
N THR A 214 -3.63 -12.12 16.80
CA THR A 214 -4.17 -12.02 15.44
C THR A 214 -3.08 -12.25 14.39
N THR A 215 -1.88 -11.69 14.60
CA THR A 215 -0.72 -11.99 13.75
C THR A 215 -0.31 -13.46 13.92
N LEU A 216 -0.13 -13.91 15.17
CA LEU A 216 0.34 -15.26 15.44
C LEU A 216 -0.58 -16.35 14.87
N ASN A 217 -1.90 -16.19 15.01
CA ASN A 217 -2.89 -17.17 14.54
C ASN A 217 -3.01 -17.19 13.01
N ILE A 218 -2.93 -16.02 12.35
CA ILE A 218 -3.00 -15.94 10.88
C ILE A 218 -1.73 -16.52 10.24
N TYR A 219 -0.58 -16.37 10.89
CA TYR A 219 0.71 -16.81 10.34
C TYR A 219 1.31 -18.02 11.05
N ALA A 220 0.55 -18.68 11.93
CA ALA A 220 0.93 -19.88 12.68
C ALA A 220 1.59 -20.94 11.78
N TYR A 221 1.02 -21.11 10.58
CA TYR A 221 1.51 -22.03 9.56
C TYR A 221 2.98 -21.80 9.17
N PHE A 222 3.44 -20.55 9.10
CA PHE A 222 4.84 -20.23 8.76
C PHE A 222 5.81 -20.58 9.90
N PHE A 223 5.36 -20.63 11.15
CA PHE A 223 6.19 -21.07 12.27
C PHE A 223 6.31 -22.59 12.36
N HIS A 224 5.45 -23.38 11.72
CA HIS A 224 5.58 -24.84 11.74
C HIS A 224 6.83 -25.35 11.01
N GLN A 225 7.48 -24.51 10.20
CA GLN A 225 8.76 -24.83 9.56
C GLN A 225 9.97 -24.71 10.52
N SER A 226 9.80 -24.14 11.73
CA SER A 226 10.91 -23.81 12.62
C SER A 226 11.36 -24.93 13.55
N SER A 227 10.68 -26.06 13.66
CA SER A 227 11.05 -27.10 14.66
C SER A 227 12.39 -27.79 14.34
N LYS A 228 12.68 -28.07 13.06
CA LYS A 228 13.98 -28.61 12.64
C LYS A 228 15.10 -27.57 12.76
N GLU A 229 14.82 -26.32 12.41
CA GLU A 229 15.77 -25.23 12.59
C GLU A 229 16.06 -24.98 14.08
N ALA A 230 15.05 -25.02 14.95
CA ALA A 230 15.21 -24.86 16.40
C ALA A 230 16.04 -25.99 17.01
N ALA A 231 15.82 -27.24 16.57
CA ALA A 231 16.67 -28.36 16.97
C ALA A 231 18.12 -28.17 16.51
N SER A 232 18.34 -27.71 15.28
CA SER A 232 19.69 -27.42 14.76
C SER A 232 20.37 -26.29 15.54
N ILE A 233 19.67 -25.19 15.83
CA ILE A 233 20.20 -24.07 16.62
C ILE A 233 20.56 -24.51 18.05
N MET A 234 19.71 -25.33 18.67
CA MET A 234 19.98 -25.88 20.00
C MET A 234 21.16 -26.85 19.98
N ALA A 235 21.31 -27.64 18.91
CA ALA A 235 22.48 -28.49 18.72
C ALA A 235 23.75 -27.63 18.59
N ASP A 236 23.76 -26.64 17.70
CA ASP A 236 24.93 -25.76 17.50
C ASP A 236 25.29 -25.02 18.81
N ALA A 237 24.32 -24.48 19.53
CA ALA A 237 24.57 -23.69 20.74
C ALA A 237 25.02 -24.53 21.95
N LEU A 238 24.66 -25.82 22.01
CA LEU A 238 24.96 -26.69 23.16
C LEU A 238 26.08 -27.70 22.86
N LEU A 239 26.36 -27.97 21.59
CA LEU A 239 27.33 -28.96 21.13
C LEU A 239 28.56 -28.34 20.44
N ASP A 240 28.64 -27.01 20.31
CA ASP A 240 29.91 -26.34 19.98
C ASP A 240 30.91 -26.62 21.11
N GLU A 241 31.69 -27.70 20.96
CA GLU A 241 32.86 -27.92 21.81
C GLU A 241 33.89 -26.83 21.49
N PRO A 242 34.42 -26.13 22.50
CA PRO A 242 35.51 -25.18 22.26
C PRO A 242 36.68 -25.97 21.67
N ALA A 243 37.10 -25.57 20.46
CA ALA A 243 38.25 -26.16 19.79
C ALA A 243 39.42 -26.23 20.78
N VAL A 244 39.74 -27.45 21.21
CA VAL A 244 40.90 -27.71 22.06
C VAL A 244 42.12 -27.36 21.22
N VAL A 245 42.64 -26.14 21.44
CA VAL A 245 43.91 -25.68 20.90
C VAL A 245 44.98 -26.52 21.58
N ASN A 246 45.36 -27.62 20.95
CA ASN A 246 46.57 -28.36 21.31
C ASN A 246 47.78 -27.50 20.95
N HIS A 247 48.22 -26.67 21.90
CA HIS A 247 49.58 -26.16 21.88
C HIS A 247 50.54 -27.31 22.18
N ARG A 248 51.44 -27.52 21.24
CA ARG A 248 52.51 -28.53 21.20
C ARG A 248 53.38 -28.52 22.45
#